data_AF-A0A1Q4XA05-F1
#
_entry.id   AF-A0A1Q4XA05-F1
#
_cell.length_a   1.000
_cell.length_b   1.000
_cell.length_c   1.000
_cell.angle_alpha   90.00
_cell.angle_beta   90.00
_cell.angle_gamma   90.00
#
_symmetry.space_group_name_H-M   'P 1'
#
loop_
_entity.id
_entity.type
_entity.pdbx_description
1 polymer ?
#
loop_
_entity_poly.entity_id
_entity_poly.type
_entity_poly.pdbx_seq_one_letter_code
_entity_poly.pdbx_strand_id
1 'polypeptide(L)'
;MPNRTDSVRAHVRALLSGQAQDTRRQDAEIEALEAKGHRIVDGGQTGQDSWEILDWRTGEQLAHGDDGLEGYDATTDRLDPDGMWFHMDQIESEPGPRPVTDGIPSSLSEVLDDWISMRSTSDEEIAEFVGWSAEKVRDHR
;
A
#
# COMPACT_ATOMS: atom_id res chain seq x y z
N MET A 1 30.68 -12.59 -15.92
CA MET A 1 29.55 -11.63 -15.84
C MET A 1 28.29 -12.45 -15.61
N PRO A 2 27.44 -12.11 -14.65
CA PRO A 2 26.15 -12.78 -14.50
C PRO A 2 25.37 -12.72 -15.82
N ASN A 3 24.63 -13.78 -16.14
CA ASN A 3 23.76 -13.78 -17.31
C ASN A 3 22.71 -12.67 -17.14
N ARG A 4 22.37 -11.95 -18.21
CA ARG A 4 21.42 -10.83 -18.16
C ARG A 4 20.07 -11.24 -17.55
N THR A 5 19.63 -12.47 -17.81
CA THR A 5 18.42 -13.05 -17.20
C THR A 5 18.56 -13.20 -15.69
N ASP A 6 19.74 -13.56 -15.19
CA ASP A 6 19.97 -13.70 -13.74
C ASP A 6 19.93 -12.34 -13.04
N SER A 7 20.48 -11.29 -13.66
CA SER A 7 20.36 -9.92 -13.14
C SER A 7 18.91 -9.45 -13.07
N VAL A 8 18.10 -9.73 -14.10
CA VAL A 8 16.67 -9.36 -14.08
C VAL A 8 15.92 -10.14 -12.99
N ARG A 9 16.14 -11.44 -12.87
CA ARG A 9 15.54 -12.26 -11.80
C ARG A 9 15.92 -11.75 -10.41
N ALA A 10 17.20 -11.44 -10.20
CA ALA A 10 17.68 -10.88 -8.94
C ALA A 10 17.01 -9.54 -8.64
N HIS A 11 16.85 -8.69 -9.65
CA HIS A 11 16.19 -7.40 -9.51
C HIS A 11 14.71 -7.52 -9.15
N VAL A 12 13.95 -8.40 -9.83
CA VAL A 12 12.53 -8.63 -9.50
C VAL A 12 12.37 -9.17 -8.07
N ARG A 13 13.25 -10.08 -7.63
CA ARG A 13 13.24 -10.54 -6.22
C ARG A 13 13.51 -9.40 -5.24
N ALA A 14 14.38 -8.46 -5.60
CA ALA A 14 14.67 -7.30 -4.77
C ALA A 14 13.48 -6.34 -4.70
N LEU A 15 12.76 -6.13 -5.82
CA LEU A 15 11.52 -5.34 -5.85
C LEU A 15 10.45 -5.94 -4.93
N LEU A 16 10.16 -7.23 -5.10
CA LEU A 16 9.21 -7.96 -4.23
C LEU A 16 9.62 -7.89 -2.75
N SER A 17 10.92 -7.99 -2.45
CA SER A 17 11.40 -7.87 -1.07
C SER A 17 11.23 -6.46 -0.50
N GLY A 18 11.39 -5.43 -1.34
CA GLY A 18 11.12 -4.04 -0.98
C GLY A 18 9.64 -3.80 -0.68
N GLN A 19 8.75 -4.27 -1.57
CA GLN A 19 7.29 -4.20 -1.38
C GLN A 19 6.87 -4.86 -0.06
N ALA A 20 7.34 -6.10 0.19
CA ALA A 20 7.07 -6.80 1.44
C ALA A 20 7.57 -6.05 2.69
N GLN A 21 8.70 -5.34 2.58
CA GLN A 21 9.24 -4.55 3.67
C GLN A 21 8.40 -3.28 3.91
N ASP A 22 7.94 -2.64 2.84
CA ASP A 22 7.08 -1.46 2.92
C ASP A 22 5.72 -1.81 3.54
N THR A 23 5.09 -2.91 3.12
CA THR A 23 3.86 -3.43 3.74
C THR A 23 4.06 -3.71 5.23
N ARG A 24 5.12 -4.42 5.62
CA ARG A 24 5.40 -4.69 7.04
C ARG A 24 5.65 -3.41 7.86
N ARG A 25 6.26 -2.40 7.26
CA ARG A 25 6.49 -1.10 7.94
C ARG A 25 5.16 -0.39 8.15
N GLN A 26 4.30 -0.36 7.14
CA GLN A 26 2.96 0.21 7.24
C GLN A 26 2.12 -0.54 8.29
N ASP A 27 2.10 -1.87 8.26
CA ASP A 27 1.42 -2.70 9.26
C ASP A 27 1.90 -2.41 10.68
N ALA A 28 3.23 -2.32 10.88
CA ALA A 28 3.80 -2.02 12.19
C ALA A 28 3.45 -0.60 12.67
N GLU A 29 3.32 0.36 11.76
CA GLU A 29 2.89 1.72 12.08
C GLU A 29 1.42 1.76 12.48
N ILE A 30 0.55 1.06 11.75
CA ILE A 30 -0.87 0.87 12.08
C ILE A 30 -1.00 0.23 13.47
N GLU A 31 -0.31 -0.88 13.72
CA GLU A 31 -0.33 -1.56 15.02
C GLU A 31 0.16 -0.63 16.15
N ALA A 32 1.19 0.18 15.89
CA ALA A 32 1.70 1.13 16.87
C ALA A 32 0.73 2.29 17.16
N LEU A 33 -0.05 2.73 16.18
CA LEU A 33 -1.11 3.72 16.34
C LEU A 33 -2.29 3.11 17.13
N GLU A 34 -2.76 1.93 16.75
CA GLU A 34 -3.83 1.20 17.45
C GLU A 34 -3.45 0.93 18.91
N ALA A 35 -2.19 0.55 19.19
CA ALA A 35 -1.70 0.31 20.55
C ALA A 35 -1.69 1.57 21.44
N LYS A 36 -1.66 2.77 20.84
CA LYS A 36 -1.80 4.06 21.55
C LYS A 36 -3.26 4.48 21.72
N GLY A 37 -4.21 3.69 21.22
CA GLY A 37 -5.64 3.97 21.26
C GLY A 37 -6.12 4.83 20.09
N HIS A 38 -5.31 5.03 19.06
CA HIS A 38 -5.78 5.70 17.84
C HIS A 38 -6.69 4.78 17.03
N ARG A 39 -7.65 5.37 16.33
CA ARG A 39 -8.50 4.67 15.36
C ARG A 39 -8.03 5.01 13.95
N ILE A 40 -7.89 3.99 13.10
CA ILE A 40 -7.59 4.21 11.68
C ILE A 40 -8.89 4.30 10.90
N VAL A 41 -9.05 5.37 10.13
CA VAL A 41 -10.21 5.62 9.28
C VAL A 41 -9.80 5.72 7.82
N ASP A 42 -10.75 5.46 6.95
CA ASP A 42 -10.65 5.57 5.49
C ASP A 42 -11.91 6.29 4.98
N GLY A 43 -11.99 6.52 3.68
CA GLY A 43 -13.09 7.20 3.02
C GLY A 43 -12.69 8.59 2.55
N GLY A 44 -13.68 9.44 2.35
CA GLY A 44 -13.50 10.74 1.73
C GLY A 44 -14.62 11.04 0.74
N GLN A 45 -14.30 11.81 -0.28
CA GLN A 45 -15.29 12.29 -1.25
C GLN A 45 -15.73 11.17 -2.20
N THR A 46 -17.03 10.89 -2.23
CA THR A 46 -17.66 9.88 -3.10
C THR A 46 -18.39 10.49 -4.31
N GLY A 47 -18.55 11.81 -4.32
CA GLY A 47 -19.23 12.58 -5.37
C GLY A 47 -19.01 14.08 -5.20
N GLN A 48 -19.64 14.92 -6.02
CA GLN A 48 -19.42 16.37 -5.98
C GLN A 48 -19.63 16.96 -4.57
N ASP A 49 -20.72 16.55 -3.92
CA ASP A 49 -21.07 17.00 -2.57
C ASP A 49 -21.16 15.85 -1.57
N SER A 50 -20.95 14.59 -1.99
CA SER A 50 -21.08 13.42 -1.13
C SER A 50 -19.77 12.89 -0.59
N TRP A 51 -19.81 12.35 0.63
CA TRP A 51 -18.66 11.81 1.33
C TRP A 51 -19.04 10.63 2.24
N GLU A 52 -18.04 9.83 2.61
CA GLU A 52 -18.16 8.77 3.61
C GLU A 52 -16.93 8.71 4.52
N ILE A 53 -17.09 8.17 5.72
CA ILE A 53 -16.00 7.83 6.64
C ILE A 53 -16.20 6.37 7.04
N LEU A 54 -15.15 5.58 6.86
CA LEU A 54 -15.13 4.14 7.12
C LEU A 54 -14.11 3.83 8.22
N ASP A 55 -14.39 2.82 9.04
CA ASP A 55 -13.37 2.17 9.84
C ASP A 55 -12.49 1.33 8.91
N TRP A 56 -11.20 1.67 8.82
CA TRP A 56 -10.31 1.05 7.84
C TRP A 56 -10.19 -0.46 8.03
N ARG A 57 -10.17 -0.92 9.29
CA ARG A 57 -9.95 -2.33 9.65
C ARG A 57 -11.13 -3.22 9.28
N THR A 58 -12.34 -2.72 9.50
CA THR A 58 -13.58 -3.50 9.38
C THR A 58 -14.38 -3.18 8.13
N GLY A 59 -14.13 -2.03 7.50
CA GLY A 59 -14.98 -1.47 6.44
C GLY A 59 -16.33 -0.98 6.94
N GLU A 60 -16.53 -0.86 8.26
CA GLU A 60 -17.77 -0.32 8.84
C GLU A 60 -17.92 1.15 8.47
N GLN A 61 -19.06 1.55 7.92
CA GLN A 61 -19.36 2.95 7.65
C GLN A 61 -19.69 3.69 8.95
N LEU A 62 -18.81 4.61 9.35
CA LEU A 62 -18.94 5.43 10.56
C LEU A 62 -19.84 6.64 10.32
N ALA A 63 -19.76 7.23 9.13
CA ALA A 63 -20.62 8.34 8.71
C ALA A 63 -20.65 8.48 7.19
N HIS A 64 -21.65 9.22 6.71
CA HIS A 64 -21.74 9.67 5.33
C HIS A 64 -22.57 10.96 5.26
N GLY A 65 -22.43 11.71 4.18
CA GLY A 65 -23.18 12.95 3.95
C GLY A 65 -23.17 13.38 2.50
N ASP A 66 -23.97 14.40 2.19
CA ASP A 66 -24.16 15.03 0.88
C ASP A 66 -24.06 16.57 0.92
N ASP A 67 -23.40 17.08 1.95
CA ASP A 67 -23.20 18.50 2.30
C ASP A 67 -21.75 18.97 2.11
N GLY A 68 -20.96 18.22 1.32
CA GLY A 68 -19.61 18.57 0.91
C GLY A 68 -18.58 18.53 2.04
N LEU A 69 -17.47 19.23 1.82
CA LEU A 69 -16.32 19.23 2.74
C LEU A 69 -16.68 19.81 4.12
N GLU A 70 -17.54 20.84 4.18
CA GLU A 70 -17.94 21.44 5.45
C GLU A 70 -18.67 20.44 6.37
N GLY A 71 -19.53 19.58 5.79
CA GLY A 71 -20.21 18.53 6.52
C GLY A 71 -19.30 17.38 6.95
N TYR A 72 -18.33 17.03 6.10
CA TYR A 72 -17.28 16.06 6.42
C TYR A 72 -16.45 16.53 7.63
N ASP A 73 -15.94 17.77 7.59
CA ASP A 73 -15.11 18.35 8.65
C ASP A 73 -15.90 18.44 9.97
N ALA A 74 -17.12 18.98 9.92
CA ALA A 74 -17.98 19.08 11.10
C ALA A 74 -18.34 17.71 11.69
N THR A 75 -18.48 16.68 10.83
CA THR A 75 -18.72 15.31 11.31
C THR A 75 -17.48 14.69 11.92
N THR A 76 -16.30 14.91 11.34
CA THR A 76 -15.03 14.42 11.88
C THR A 76 -14.77 15.03 13.26
N ASP A 77 -14.89 16.36 13.41
CA ASP A 77 -14.75 17.06 14.70
C ASP A 77 -15.71 16.53 15.78
N ARG A 78 -16.94 16.15 15.36
CA ARG A 78 -17.96 15.61 16.26
C ARG A 78 -17.69 14.16 16.67
N LEU A 79 -17.19 13.34 15.76
CA LEU A 79 -16.94 11.91 15.99
C LEU A 79 -15.60 11.65 16.67
N ASP A 80 -14.63 12.55 16.49
CA ASP A 80 -13.30 12.47 17.07
C ASP A 80 -12.89 13.77 17.79
N PRO A 81 -13.61 14.17 18.85
CA PRO A 81 -13.35 15.41 19.57
C PRO A 81 -11.97 15.45 20.24
N ASP A 82 -11.35 14.29 20.45
CA ASP A 82 -10.04 14.15 21.10
C ASP A 82 -8.88 14.05 20.09
N GLY A 83 -9.15 14.05 18.78
CA GLY A 83 -8.12 13.96 17.74
C GLY A 83 -7.37 12.61 17.73
N MET A 84 -8.10 11.52 17.97
CA MET A 84 -7.58 10.16 18.05
C MET A 84 -7.71 9.38 16.72
N TRP A 85 -8.33 9.95 15.69
CA TRP A 85 -8.47 9.34 14.38
C TRP A 85 -7.29 9.69 13.48
N PHE A 86 -6.77 8.68 12.78
CA PHE A 86 -5.75 8.83 11.74
C PHE A 86 -6.33 8.32 10.43
N HIS A 87 -6.25 9.15 9.39
CA HIS A 87 -6.65 8.73 8.05
C HIS A 87 -5.59 7.79 7.46
N MET A 88 -6.00 6.72 6.77
CA MET A 88 -5.08 5.73 6.21
C MET A 88 -4.03 6.36 5.27
N ASP A 89 -4.43 7.34 4.48
CA ASP A 89 -3.53 8.12 3.60
C ASP A 89 -2.41 8.86 4.37
N GLN A 90 -2.58 9.14 5.66
CA GLN A 90 -1.53 9.76 6.48
C GLN A 90 -0.52 8.74 7.00
N ILE A 91 -0.86 7.45 6.92
CA ILE A 91 -0.02 6.31 7.30
C ILE A 91 0.71 5.77 6.07
N GLU A 92 0.62 6.46 4.92
CA GLU A 92 1.41 6.14 3.74
C GLU A 92 2.90 6.26 4.07
N SER A 93 3.54 5.11 4.20
CA SER A 93 4.98 5.02 4.25
C SER A 93 5.53 5.34 2.86
N GLU A 94 6.28 6.44 2.74
CA GLU A 94 7.03 6.73 1.50
C GLU A 94 7.74 5.45 1.05
N PRO A 95 7.53 4.98 -0.19
CA PRO A 95 8.09 3.72 -0.64
C PRO A 95 9.60 3.72 -0.44
N GLY A 96 10.13 2.56 -0.03
CA GLY A 96 11.56 2.41 0.15
C GLY A 96 12.34 2.76 -1.12
N PRO A 97 13.64 3.07 -1.01
CA PRO A 97 14.45 3.32 -2.19
C PRO A 97 14.41 2.11 -3.12
N ARG A 98 14.12 2.34 -4.40
CA ARG A 98 14.11 1.28 -5.41
C ARG A 98 15.47 0.56 -5.43
N PRO A 99 15.47 -0.78 -5.55
CA PRO A 99 16.71 -1.54 -5.56
C PRO A 99 17.55 -1.16 -6.78
N VAL A 100 18.84 -0.92 -6.57
CA VAL A 100 19.80 -0.74 -7.66
C VAL A 100 20.47 -2.08 -7.94
N THR A 101 20.42 -2.57 -9.17
CA THR A 101 21.03 -3.85 -9.57
C THR A 101 21.96 -3.66 -10.76
N ASP A 102 23.18 -4.14 -10.64
CA ASP A 102 24.20 -4.04 -11.68
C ASP A 102 23.71 -4.62 -13.02
N GLY A 103 23.81 -3.80 -14.07
CA GLY A 103 23.38 -4.15 -15.42
C GLY A 103 21.89 -3.96 -15.70
N ILE A 104 21.11 -3.43 -14.74
CA ILE A 104 19.70 -3.09 -14.93
C ILE A 104 19.56 -1.56 -15.00
N PRO A 105 19.20 -0.99 -16.17
CA PRO A 105 18.91 0.44 -16.28
C PRO A 105 17.60 0.81 -15.56
N SER A 106 17.49 2.06 -15.11
CA SER A 106 16.32 2.55 -14.36
C SER A 106 15.00 2.37 -15.09
N SER A 107 14.98 2.61 -16.41
CA SER A 107 13.77 2.41 -17.22
C SER A 107 13.31 0.95 -17.28
N LEU A 108 14.23 -0.02 -17.19
CA LEU A 108 13.86 -1.43 -17.09
C LEU A 108 13.38 -1.76 -15.68
N SER A 109 13.98 -1.16 -14.65
CA SER A 109 13.52 -1.29 -13.26
C SER A 109 12.06 -0.83 -13.11
N GLU A 110 11.73 0.34 -13.67
CA GLU A 110 10.36 0.88 -13.72
C GLU A 110 9.38 -0.09 -14.38
N VAL A 111 9.71 -0.60 -15.58
CA VAL A 111 8.83 -1.53 -16.29
C VAL A 111 8.65 -2.85 -15.53
N LEU A 112 9.67 -3.33 -14.82
CA LEU A 112 9.56 -4.54 -14.00
C LEU A 112 8.70 -4.33 -12.76
N ASP A 113 8.81 -3.16 -12.13
CA ASP A 113 7.99 -2.72 -10.99
C ASP A 113 6.51 -2.60 -11.40
N ASP A 114 6.24 -2.00 -12.56
CA ASP A 114 4.90 -1.94 -13.14
C ASP A 114 4.36 -3.34 -13.42
N TRP A 115 5.15 -4.20 -14.08
CA TRP A 115 4.72 -5.55 -14.45
C TRP A 115 4.33 -6.41 -13.24
N ILE A 116 5.11 -6.38 -12.14
CA ILE A 116 4.75 -7.12 -10.91
C ILE A 116 3.53 -6.52 -10.19
N SER A 117 3.25 -5.23 -10.40
CA SER A 117 2.13 -4.53 -9.78
C SER A 117 0.81 -4.67 -10.55
N MET A 118 0.85 -5.15 -11.81
CA MET A 118 -0.35 -5.39 -12.61
C MET A 118 -1.21 -6.51 -12.04
N ARG A 119 -2.52 -6.27 -11.90
CA ARG A 119 -3.51 -7.31 -11.52
C ARG A 119 -3.61 -8.45 -12.52
N SER A 120 -3.23 -8.20 -13.78
CA SER A 120 -3.20 -9.22 -14.84
C SER A 120 -2.01 -10.17 -14.73
N THR A 121 -0.95 -9.78 -14.01
CA THR A 121 0.22 -10.64 -13.78
C THR A 121 -0.04 -11.51 -12.56
N SER A 122 -0.14 -12.82 -12.79
CA SER A 122 -0.45 -13.77 -11.72
C SER A 122 0.79 -14.07 -10.88
N ASP A 123 0.56 -14.47 -9.62
CA ASP A 123 1.66 -14.86 -8.72
C ASP A 123 2.45 -16.06 -9.27
N GLU A 124 1.80 -16.95 -10.01
CA GLU A 124 2.43 -18.11 -10.66
C GLU A 124 3.40 -17.70 -11.77
N GLU A 125 3.04 -16.72 -12.60
CA GLU A 125 3.92 -16.20 -13.67
C GLU A 125 5.18 -15.57 -13.07
N ILE A 126 5.01 -14.73 -12.05
CA ILE A 126 6.12 -14.10 -11.35
C ILE A 126 6.98 -15.18 -10.67
N ALA A 127 6.35 -16.14 -9.99
CA ALA A 127 7.02 -17.23 -9.30
C ALA A 127 7.86 -18.10 -10.25
N GLU A 128 7.31 -18.45 -11.41
CA GLU A 128 8.05 -19.16 -12.46
C GLU A 128 9.26 -18.35 -12.92
N PHE A 129 9.07 -17.05 -13.17
CA PHE A 129 10.14 -16.16 -13.61
C PHE A 129 11.27 -16.04 -12.57
N VAL A 130 10.92 -15.80 -11.30
CA VAL A 130 11.90 -15.58 -10.21
C VAL A 130 12.33 -16.85 -9.50
N GLY A 131 11.77 -18.02 -9.83
CA GLY A 131 12.09 -19.29 -9.18
C GLY A 131 11.72 -19.33 -7.69
N TRP A 132 10.59 -18.74 -7.31
CA TRP A 132 9.97 -18.84 -5.98
C TRP A 132 8.70 -19.70 -6.06
N SER A 133 8.06 -19.98 -4.91
CA SER A 133 6.67 -20.45 -4.91
C SER A 133 5.70 -19.28 -5.13
N ALA A 134 4.53 -19.56 -5.70
CA ALA A 134 3.46 -18.56 -5.83
C ALA A 134 3.02 -18.01 -4.46
N GLU A 135 2.96 -18.85 -3.44
CA GLU A 135 2.72 -18.44 -2.05
C GLU A 135 3.74 -17.40 -1.58
N LYS A 136 5.04 -17.63 -1.82
CA LYS A 136 6.08 -16.68 -1.44
C LYS A 136 5.94 -15.36 -2.21
N VAL A 137 5.59 -15.39 -3.49
CA VAL A 137 5.34 -14.16 -4.27
C VAL A 137 4.16 -13.40 -3.67
N ARG A 138 3.08 -14.10 -3.33
CA ARG A 138 1.90 -13.50 -2.69
C ARG A 138 2.24 -12.85 -1.35
N ASP A 139 3.08 -13.48 -0.53
CA ASP A 139 3.53 -12.90 0.74
C ASP A 139 4.41 -11.64 0.57
N HIS A 140 4.80 -11.32 -0.66
CA HIS A 140 5.63 -10.18 -1.01
C HIS A 140 4.92 -9.12 -1.87
N ARG A 141 3.61 -9.28 -2.11
CA ARG A 141 2.74 -8.32 -2.80
C ARG A 141 1.65 -7.86 -1.84
#